data_AF-A0A2K8NAX4-F1
#
_entry.id   AF-A0A2K8NAX4-F1
#
_cell.length_a   1.000
_cell.length_b   1.000
_cell.length_c   1.000
_cell.angle_alpha   90.00
_cell.angle_beta   90.00
_cell.angle_gamma   90.00
#
_symmetry.space_group_name_H-M   'P 1'
#
loop_
_entity.id
_entity.type
_entity.pdbx_description
1 polymer ?
#
loop_
_entity_poly.entity_id
_entity_poly.type
_entity_poly.pdbx_seq_one_letter_code
_entity_poly.pdbx_strand_id
1 'polypeptide(L)'
;MPHAQGGHPPGGRMVRRTDECAAAGGGSERMNFLVVGAGAIGGVIGGYLSRAEHRVLFVDKDPDHVRALREQGLSIRTASETFNIPVDALSSDAFAAEATPLDDVDAVLLAVKAQHTEDAVAPFSHRLPETACVVLLQNGLCEDVIARYVEPERTVGAFVNLFADCFEPGVVEYGGMGSLFIGELDGPRGEDGSPVASGAGDSGRSPARHEMRLNGCSI
;
A
#
# COMPACT_ATOMS: atom_id res chain seq x y z
N MET A 1 47.62 -28.66 -5.94
CA MET A 1 46.31 -28.10 -5.56
C MET A 1 46.27 -26.65 -6.03
N PRO A 2 45.61 -26.32 -7.15
CA PRO A 2 45.51 -24.95 -7.64
C PRO A 2 44.33 -24.22 -6.96
N HIS A 3 44.53 -22.92 -6.73
CA HIS A 3 43.52 -21.98 -6.24
C HIS A 3 42.42 -21.76 -7.29
N ALA A 4 41.15 -21.90 -6.89
CA ALA A 4 40.01 -21.49 -7.70
C ALA A 4 39.68 -20.02 -7.40
N GLN A 5 39.92 -19.16 -8.41
CA GLN A 5 39.23 -17.90 -8.59
C GLN A 5 37.98 -18.16 -9.43
N GLY A 6 36.86 -17.50 -9.11
CA GLY A 6 35.63 -17.47 -9.91
C GLY A 6 34.44 -17.21 -9.00
N GLY A 7 33.51 -16.32 -9.29
CA GLY A 7 33.32 -15.40 -10.40
C GLY A 7 32.20 -14.43 -9.98
N HIS A 8 32.28 -13.19 -10.43
CA HIS A 8 31.23 -12.20 -10.24
C HIS A 8 30.02 -12.56 -11.13
N PRO A 9 28.80 -12.73 -10.59
CA PRO A 9 27.64 -12.92 -11.45
C PRO A 9 27.32 -11.61 -12.20
N PRO A 10 27.08 -11.64 -13.52
CA PRO A 10 26.73 -10.45 -14.28
C PRO A 10 25.23 -10.17 -14.17
N GLY A 11 24.89 -8.90 -13.95
CA GLY A 11 23.60 -8.34 -14.36
C GLY A 11 22.44 -8.51 -13.38
N GLY A 12 22.52 -7.87 -12.21
CA GLY A 12 21.31 -7.47 -11.49
C GLY A 12 20.57 -6.43 -12.33
N ARG A 13 19.41 -6.79 -12.87
CA ARG A 13 18.50 -5.84 -13.52
C ARG A 13 18.11 -4.81 -12.45
N MET A 14 18.40 -3.54 -12.71
CA MET A 14 18.13 -2.43 -11.79
C MET A 14 16.66 -2.47 -11.37
N VAL A 15 16.39 -2.89 -10.13
CA VAL A 15 15.09 -2.68 -9.50
C VAL A 15 14.91 -1.18 -9.40
N ARG A 16 13.79 -0.66 -9.94
CA ARG A 16 13.43 0.76 -9.87
C ARG A 16 13.59 1.23 -8.43
N ARG A 17 14.27 2.35 -8.22
CA ARG A 17 14.39 2.92 -6.87
C ARG A 17 13.00 3.34 -6.40
N THR A 18 12.71 3.26 -5.11
CA THR A 18 11.43 3.76 -4.55
C THR A 18 11.20 5.24 -4.81
N ASP A 19 12.26 6.00 -5.10
CA ASP A 19 12.18 7.32 -5.72
C ASP A 19 11.22 7.34 -6.92
N GLU A 20 11.14 6.27 -7.73
CA GLU A 20 10.25 6.19 -8.90
C GLU A 20 8.84 5.67 -8.56
N CYS A 21 8.65 4.89 -7.50
CA CYS A 21 7.31 4.54 -6.99
C CYS A 21 6.65 5.68 -6.19
N ALA A 22 7.45 6.54 -5.58
CA ALA A 22 6.97 7.60 -4.70
C ALA A 22 7.10 9.02 -5.31
N ALA A 23 8.07 9.27 -6.22
CA ALA A 23 8.22 10.53 -6.92
C ALA A 23 7.53 10.58 -8.29
N ALA A 24 6.29 10.11 -8.39
CA ALA A 24 5.36 10.47 -9.46
C ALA A 24 4.86 11.94 -9.34
N GLY A 25 5.70 12.83 -8.79
CA GLY A 25 5.49 14.27 -8.76
C GLY A 25 6.08 14.91 -10.01
N GLY A 26 5.43 14.76 -11.16
CA GLY A 26 5.89 15.42 -12.40
C GLY A 26 5.38 14.81 -13.70
N GLY A 27 4.08 14.59 -13.81
CA GLY A 27 3.42 14.01 -14.98
C GLY A 27 2.56 12.83 -14.55
N SER A 28 1.24 13.01 -14.47
CA SER A 28 0.34 11.99 -13.89
C SER A 28 0.23 10.77 -14.82
N GLU A 29 1.13 9.80 -14.66
CA GLU A 29 0.88 8.43 -15.11
C GLU A 29 -0.11 7.79 -14.13
N ARG A 30 -1.21 7.30 -14.69
CA ARG A 30 -2.26 6.61 -13.94
C ARG A 30 -1.73 5.27 -13.43
N MET A 31 -1.47 5.20 -12.13
CA MET A 31 -1.09 3.94 -11.45
C MET A 31 -2.29 3.02 -11.16
N ASN A 32 -1.98 1.75 -10.95
CA ASN A 32 -2.91 0.67 -10.62
C ASN A 32 -2.65 0.14 -9.20
N PHE A 33 -3.64 0.27 -8.33
CA PHE A 33 -3.60 -0.16 -6.94
C PHE A 33 -4.50 -1.36 -6.68
N LEU A 34 -4.02 -2.29 -5.86
CA LEU A 34 -4.81 -3.35 -5.25
C LEU A 34 -5.00 -3.03 -3.77
N VAL A 35 -6.22 -2.81 -3.31
CA VAL A 35 -6.52 -2.56 -1.89
C VAL A 35 -7.05 -3.85 -1.27
N VAL A 36 -6.29 -4.45 -0.37
CA VAL A 36 -6.68 -5.66 0.37
C VAL A 36 -7.13 -5.27 1.77
N GLY A 37 -8.44 -5.35 2.00
CA GLY A 37 -9.14 -4.77 3.13
C GLY A 37 -9.74 -3.42 2.76
N ALA A 38 -11.00 -3.42 2.31
CA ALA A 38 -11.75 -2.23 1.89
C ALA A 38 -12.56 -1.59 3.03
N GLY A 39 -12.26 -1.94 4.29
CA GLY A 39 -12.84 -1.31 5.48
C GLY A 39 -12.37 0.13 5.68
N ALA A 40 -12.42 0.63 6.91
CA ALA A 40 -12.16 2.04 7.23
C ALA A 40 -10.90 2.65 6.56
N ILE A 41 -9.71 2.12 6.85
CA ILE A 41 -8.44 2.68 6.37
C ILE A 41 -8.25 2.47 4.87
N GLY A 42 -8.41 1.23 4.39
CA GLY A 42 -8.22 0.91 2.97
C GLY A 42 -9.27 1.55 2.07
N GLY A 43 -10.51 1.65 2.54
CA GLY A 43 -11.59 2.36 1.89
C GLY A 43 -11.28 3.86 1.76
N VAL A 44 -10.87 4.52 2.84
CA VAL A 44 -10.51 5.95 2.78
C VAL A 44 -9.34 6.18 1.81
N ILE A 45 -8.22 5.48 1.99
CA ILE A 45 -7.02 5.69 1.16
C ILE A 45 -7.29 5.31 -0.29
N GLY A 46 -7.84 4.12 -0.54
CA GLY A 46 -8.19 3.65 -1.87
C GLY A 46 -9.22 4.54 -2.56
N GLY A 47 -10.20 5.04 -1.82
CA GLY A 47 -11.22 5.93 -2.36
C GLY A 47 -10.65 7.29 -2.78
N TYR A 48 -9.73 7.87 -2.00
CA TYR A 48 -9.01 9.07 -2.43
C TYR A 48 -8.10 8.81 -3.65
N LEU A 49 -7.49 7.63 -3.76
CA LEU A 49 -6.73 7.24 -4.96
C LEU A 49 -7.64 7.12 -6.20
N SER A 50 -8.82 6.50 -6.06
CA SER A 50 -9.83 6.47 -7.13
C SER A 50 -10.30 7.87 -7.51
N ARG A 51 -10.50 8.78 -6.54
CA ARG A 51 -10.86 10.19 -6.77
C ARG A 51 -9.77 10.95 -7.53
N ALA A 52 -8.51 10.59 -7.31
CA ALA A 52 -7.35 11.10 -8.06
C ALA A 52 -7.15 10.41 -9.41
N GLU A 53 -8.14 9.64 -9.87
CA GLU A 53 -8.16 8.92 -11.15
C GLU A 53 -7.15 7.77 -11.28
N HIS A 54 -6.59 7.27 -10.19
CA HIS A 54 -5.87 5.99 -10.24
C HIS A 54 -6.84 4.82 -10.46
N ARG A 55 -6.37 3.71 -11.02
CA ARG A 55 -7.17 2.48 -11.03
C ARG A 55 -7.03 1.81 -9.68
N VAL A 56 -8.14 1.45 -9.07
CA VAL A 56 -8.14 0.80 -7.75
C VAL A 56 -9.09 -0.38 -7.78
N LEU A 57 -8.55 -1.56 -7.51
CA LEU A 57 -9.33 -2.77 -7.27
C LEU A 57 -9.39 -3.03 -5.76
N PHE A 58 -10.59 -3.07 -5.20
CA PHE A 58 -10.81 -3.38 -3.79
C PHE A 58 -11.07 -4.88 -3.59
N VAL A 59 -10.49 -5.45 -2.55
CA VAL A 59 -10.72 -6.83 -2.11
C VAL A 59 -11.11 -6.81 -0.65
N ASP A 60 -12.26 -7.39 -0.31
CA ASP A 60 -12.70 -7.53 1.08
C ASP A 60 -13.34 -8.91 1.31
N LYS A 61 -13.35 -9.36 2.57
CA LYS A 61 -13.96 -10.63 2.97
C LYS A 61 -15.45 -10.50 3.27
N ASP A 62 -15.93 -9.30 3.58
CA ASP A 62 -17.34 -9.06 3.89
C ASP A 62 -18.16 -9.02 2.59
N PRO A 63 -19.03 -10.01 2.33
CA PRO A 63 -19.79 -10.09 1.09
C PRO A 63 -20.81 -8.97 0.93
N ASP A 64 -21.38 -8.46 2.03
CA ASP A 64 -22.34 -7.35 1.97
C ASP A 64 -21.62 -6.04 1.64
N HIS A 65 -20.43 -5.83 2.22
CA HIS A 65 -19.58 -4.68 1.88
C HIS A 65 -19.17 -4.71 0.40
N VAL A 66 -18.65 -5.84 -0.08
CA VAL A 66 -18.25 -6.00 -1.49
C VAL A 66 -19.43 -5.77 -2.44
N ARG A 67 -20.62 -6.30 -2.10
CA ARG A 67 -21.83 -6.09 -2.90
C ARG A 67 -22.21 -4.61 -2.96
N ALA A 68 -22.19 -3.91 -1.82
CA ALA A 68 -22.47 -2.48 -1.76
C ALA A 68 -21.46 -1.68 -2.61
N LEU A 69 -20.15 -1.98 -2.51
CA LEU A 69 -19.11 -1.34 -3.33
C LEU A 69 -19.36 -1.50 -4.83
N ARG A 70 -19.76 -2.70 -5.28
CA ARG A 70 -20.01 -2.99 -6.70
C ARG A 70 -21.29 -2.35 -7.23
N GLU A 71 -22.35 -2.33 -6.43
CA GLU A 71 -23.67 -1.85 -6.86
C GLU A 71 -23.81 -0.33 -6.72
N GLN A 72 -23.20 0.25 -5.68
CA GLN A 72 -23.44 1.63 -5.25
C GLN A 72 -22.17 2.47 -5.21
N GLY A 73 -21.00 1.88 -5.44
CA GLY A 73 -19.72 2.54 -5.24
C GLY A 73 -19.33 2.66 -3.77
N LEU A 74 -18.19 3.30 -3.51
CA LEU A 74 -17.71 3.64 -2.19
C LEU A 74 -18.18 5.04 -1.80
N SER A 75 -18.93 5.15 -0.71
CA SER A 75 -19.29 6.43 -0.09
C SER A 75 -18.30 6.79 1.00
N ILE A 76 -17.69 7.97 0.91
CA ILE A 76 -16.79 8.51 1.93
C ILE A 76 -17.46 9.72 2.57
N ARG A 77 -17.70 9.61 3.87
CA ARG A 77 -18.21 10.70 4.71
C ARG A 77 -17.05 11.39 5.38
N THR A 78 -17.02 12.71 5.32
CA THR A 78 -16.06 13.56 6.03
C THR A 78 -16.83 14.59 6.87
N ALA A 79 -16.13 15.34 7.71
CA ALA A 79 -16.77 16.44 8.45
C ALA A 79 -17.37 17.53 7.55
N SER A 80 -16.81 17.72 6.34
CA SER A 80 -17.20 18.80 5.42
C SER A 80 -18.09 18.36 4.26
N GLU A 81 -17.97 17.11 3.82
CA GLU A 81 -18.67 16.60 2.65
C GLU A 81 -18.91 15.09 2.74
N THR A 82 -19.87 14.60 1.96
CA THR A 82 -20.01 13.18 1.63
C THR A 82 -19.95 13.06 0.12
N PHE A 83 -19.11 12.16 -0.38
CA PHE A 83 -18.99 11.90 -1.80
C PHE A 83 -18.98 10.40 -2.06
N ASN A 84 -19.47 10.01 -3.23
CA ASN A 84 -19.54 8.63 -3.67
C ASN A 84 -18.69 8.45 -4.93
N ILE A 85 -17.94 7.35 -4.98
CA ILE A 85 -17.02 7.05 -6.08
C ILE A 85 -17.34 5.64 -6.60
N PRO A 86 -17.58 5.47 -7.92
CA PRO A 86 -17.67 4.15 -8.52
C PRO A 86 -16.33 3.41 -8.35
N VAL A 87 -16.37 2.18 -7.86
CA VAL A 87 -15.17 1.37 -7.62
C VAL A 87 -15.37 -0.06 -8.08
N ASP A 88 -14.28 -0.72 -8.46
CA ASP A 88 -14.26 -2.15 -8.70
C ASP A 88 -13.95 -2.89 -7.41
N ALA A 89 -14.74 -3.93 -7.09
CA ALA A 89 -14.53 -4.72 -5.88
C ALA A 89 -14.77 -6.23 -6.10
N LEU A 90 -13.98 -7.05 -5.41
CA LEU A 90 -14.06 -8.50 -5.38
C LEU A 90 -14.09 -9.02 -3.94
N SER A 91 -14.74 -10.17 -3.74
CA SER A 91 -14.61 -10.90 -2.49
C SER A 91 -13.25 -11.59 -2.42
N SER A 92 -12.72 -11.82 -1.21
CA SER A 92 -11.49 -12.60 -1.01
C SER A 92 -11.52 -13.94 -1.75
N ASP A 93 -12.66 -14.66 -1.71
CA ASP A 93 -12.82 -15.95 -2.40
C ASP A 93 -12.76 -15.82 -3.92
N ALA A 94 -13.44 -14.82 -4.49
CA ALA A 94 -13.42 -14.58 -5.93
C ALA A 94 -12.03 -14.13 -6.42
N PHE A 95 -11.32 -13.38 -5.59
CA PHE A 95 -9.95 -12.94 -5.87
C PHE A 95 -8.93 -14.09 -5.80
N ALA A 96 -9.11 -14.99 -4.83
CA ALA A 96 -8.29 -16.18 -4.64
C ALA A 96 -8.48 -17.23 -5.75
N ALA A 97 -9.64 -17.28 -6.40
CA ALA A 97 -9.94 -18.22 -7.49
C ALA A 97 -9.18 -17.97 -8.82
N GLU A 98 -8.03 -17.27 -8.78
CA GLU A 98 -7.04 -17.07 -9.85
C GLU A 98 -7.51 -16.37 -11.16
N ALA A 99 -8.76 -15.93 -11.27
CA ALA A 99 -9.28 -15.34 -12.50
C ALA A 99 -8.92 -13.85 -12.72
N THR A 100 -8.30 -13.19 -11.75
CA THR A 100 -7.99 -11.75 -11.83
C THR A 100 -6.54 -11.53 -12.26
N PRO A 101 -6.26 -10.93 -13.43
CA PRO A 101 -4.91 -10.55 -13.83
C PRO A 101 -4.32 -9.55 -12.83
N LEU A 102 -3.06 -9.74 -12.43
CA LEU A 102 -2.34 -8.82 -11.53
C LEU A 102 -1.08 -8.22 -12.19
N ASP A 103 -0.83 -8.54 -13.47
CA ASP A 103 0.41 -8.21 -14.17
C ASP A 103 0.69 -6.69 -14.26
N ASP A 104 -0.36 -5.87 -14.14
CA ASP A 104 -0.30 -4.41 -14.21
C ASP A 104 -0.44 -3.72 -12.85
N VAL A 105 -0.47 -4.46 -11.73
CA VAL A 105 -0.52 -3.85 -10.39
C VAL A 105 0.82 -3.19 -10.06
N ASP A 106 0.78 -1.92 -9.68
CA ASP A 106 1.98 -1.17 -9.26
C ASP A 106 2.19 -1.28 -7.75
N ALA A 107 1.11 -1.21 -6.96
CA ALA A 107 1.18 -1.26 -5.51
C ALA A 107 -0.02 -1.97 -4.88
N VAL A 108 0.26 -2.78 -3.86
CA VAL A 108 -0.74 -3.41 -3.00
C VAL A 108 -0.82 -2.64 -1.69
N LEU A 109 -2.00 -2.17 -1.34
CA LEU A 109 -2.29 -1.53 -0.06
C LEU A 109 -2.93 -2.55 0.88
N LEU A 110 -2.15 -3.05 1.84
CA LEU A 110 -2.62 -4.06 2.78
C LEU A 110 -3.18 -3.38 4.04
N ALA A 111 -4.50 -3.38 4.16
CA ALA A 111 -5.26 -2.66 5.19
C ALA A 111 -6.20 -3.59 6.01
N VAL A 112 -5.89 -4.89 6.08
CA VAL A 112 -6.60 -5.84 6.94
C VAL A 112 -6.17 -5.69 8.41
N LYS A 113 -6.92 -6.23 9.37
CA LYS A 113 -6.44 -6.31 10.77
C LYS A 113 -5.20 -7.21 10.84
N ALA A 114 -4.23 -6.88 11.70
CA ALA A 114 -2.94 -7.57 11.82
C ALA A 114 -3.06 -9.10 11.90
N GLN A 115 -4.04 -9.63 12.66
CA GLN A 115 -4.26 -11.07 12.77
C GLN A 115 -4.75 -11.78 11.49
N HIS A 116 -5.09 -11.03 10.43
CA HIS A 116 -5.57 -11.56 9.15
C HIS A 116 -4.56 -11.35 8.01
N THR A 117 -3.36 -10.85 8.32
CA THR A 117 -2.33 -10.52 7.34
C THR A 117 -1.94 -11.72 6.48
N GLU A 118 -1.67 -12.87 7.12
CA GLU A 118 -1.25 -14.10 6.44
C GLU A 118 -2.36 -14.64 5.51
N ASP A 119 -3.58 -14.78 6.03
CA ASP A 119 -4.74 -15.24 5.26
C ASP A 119 -5.05 -14.32 4.07
N ALA A 120 -4.77 -13.02 4.22
CA ALA A 120 -5.01 -12.04 3.16
C ALA A 120 -3.97 -12.15 2.04
N VAL A 121 -2.67 -12.28 2.36
CA VAL A 121 -1.57 -12.19 1.38
C VAL A 121 -1.23 -13.52 0.72
N ALA A 122 -1.37 -14.64 1.43
CA ALA A 122 -0.96 -15.96 0.95
C ALA A 122 -1.61 -16.36 -0.39
N PRO A 123 -2.91 -16.09 -0.65
CA PRO A 123 -3.59 -16.52 -1.88
C PRO A 123 -3.08 -15.87 -3.18
N PHE A 124 -2.39 -14.73 -3.10
CA PHE A 124 -2.05 -13.95 -4.30
C PHE A 124 -0.59 -13.48 -4.39
N SER A 125 0.18 -13.55 -3.30
CA SER A 125 1.58 -13.11 -3.26
C SER A 125 2.43 -13.61 -4.44
N HIS A 126 2.30 -14.89 -4.77
CA HIS A 126 3.02 -15.55 -5.87
C HIS A 126 2.62 -15.09 -7.29
N ARG A 127 1.49 -14.35 -7.42
CA ARG A 127 0.99 -13.78 -8.67
C ARG A 127 1.36 -12.31 -8.84
N LEU A 128 1.92 -11.66 -7.82
CA LEU A 128 2.30 -10.26 -7.90
C LEU A 128 3.47 -10.08 -8.86
N PRO A 129 3.43 -9.09 -9.78
CA PRO A 129 4.54 -8.82 -10.66
C PRO A 129 5.76 -8.41 -9.82
N GLU A 130 6.97 -8.77 -10.24
CA GLU A 130 8.20 -8.45 -9.51
C GLU A 130 8.41 -6.94 -9.29
N THR A 131 7.74 -6.11 -10.10
CA THR A 131 7.76 -4.65 -10.02
C THR A 131 6.79 -4.09 -8.98
N ALA A 132 5.80 -4.84 -8.52
CA ALA A 132 4.84 -4.37 -7.53
C ALA A 132 5.46 -4.31 -6.13
N CYS A 133 5.13 -3.26 -5.38
CA CYS A 133 5.41 -3.18 -3.95
C CYS A 133 4.16 -3.48 -3.10
N VAL A 134 4.38 -3.86 -1.83
CA VAL A 134 3.31 -4.08 -0.85
C VAL A 134 3.49 -3.10 0.29
N VAL A 135 2.52 -2.20 0.45
CA VAL A 135 2.47 -1.17 1.48
C VAL A 135 1.64 -1.67 2.65
N LEU A 136 2.26 -1.76 3.82
CA LEU A 136 1.64 -2.22 5.05
C LEU A 136 0.98 -1.05 5.76
N LEU A 137 -0.35 -0.95 5.65
CA LEU A 137 -1.15 0.09 6.31
C LEU A 137 -1.64 -0.34 7.70
N GLN A 138 -1.29 -1.56 8.14
CA GLN A 138 -1.62 -2.04 9.47
C GLN A 138 -0.76 -1.37 10.54
N ASN A 139 -1.41 -1.00 11.64
CA ASN A 139 -0.71 -0.84 12.90
C ASN A 139 -0.42 -2.23 13.49
N GLY A 140 0.84 -2.60 13.69
CA GLY A 140 1.18 -3.80 14.47
C GLY A 140 2.32 -4.70 13.99
N LEU A 141 3.44 -4.14 13.52
CA LEU A 141 4.68 -4.87 13.20
C LEU A 141 4.45 -6.19 12.43
N CYS A 142 3.78 -6.10 11.27
CA CYS A 142 3.39 -7.25 10.46
C CYS A 142 4.46 -7.68 9.44
N GLU A 143 5.62 -7.01 9.43
CA GLU A 143 6.70 -7.21 8.46
C GLU A 143 7.23 -8.64 8.47
N ASP A 144 7.40 -9.23 9.67
CA ASP A 144 7.90 -10.61 9.82
C ASP A 144 6.96 -11.66 9.20
N VAL A 145 5.66 -11.37 9.17
CA VAL A 145 4.67 -12.24 8.52
C VAL A 145 4.78 -12.08 7.02
N ILE A 146 4.88 -10.84 6.53
CA ILE A 146 4.94 -10.51 5.11
C ILE A 146 6.23 -10.98 4.45
N ALA A 147 7.35 -10.95 5.16
CA ALA A 147 8.66 -11.39 4.68
C ALA A 147 8.69 -12.86 4.22
N ARG A 148 7.68 -13.66 4.58
CA ARG A 148 7.52 -15.05 4.10
C ARG A 148 6.87 -15.15 2.71
N TYR A 149 6.24 -14.07 2.26
CA TYR A 149 5.41 -14.02 1.05
C TYR A 149 5.91 -13.01 0.03
N VAL A 150 6.57 -11.95 0.49
CA VAL A 150 7.07 -10.84 -0.33
C VAL A 150 8.46 -10.49 0.14
N GLU A 151 9.37 -10.28 -0.82
CA GLU A 151 10.75 -9.93 -0.51
C GLU A 151 10.84 -8.59 0.25
N PRO A 152 11.80 -8.42 1.19
CA PRO A 152 11.94 -7.19 1.97
C PRO A 152 12.06 -5.93 1.12
N GLU A 153 12.74 -5.99 -0.02
CA GLU A 153 12.94 -4.86 -0.95
C GLU A 153 11.63 -4.36 -1.58
N ARG A 154 10.59 -5.21 -1.59
CA ARG A 154 9.26 -4.91 -2.13
C ARG A 154 8.25 -4.62 -1.03
N THR A 155 8.66 -4.67 0.23
CA THR A 155 7.80 -4.42 1.39
C THR A 155 8.04 -3.01 1.91
N VAL A 156 6.96 -2.24 1.98
CA VAL A 156 7.00 -0.83 2.37
C VAL A 156 6.19 -0.66 3.65
N GLY A 157 6.81 -0.08 4.67
CA GLY A 157 6.12 0.22 5.93
C GLY A 157 5.31 1.51 5.82
N ALA A 158 4.19 1.58 6.53
CA ALA A 158 3.48 2.84 6.72
C ALA A 158 3.12 3.06 8.19
N PHE A 159 3.19 4.33 8.61
CA PHE A 159 2.60 4.80 9.85
C PHE A 159 1.28 5.48 9.53
N VAL A 160 0.18 4.84 9.92
CA VAL A 160 -1.18 5.30 9.65
C VAL A 160 -1.79 5.88 10.92
N ASN A 161 -1.84 7.21 11.00
CA ASN A 161 -2.52 7.96 12.04
C ASN A 161 -3.77 8.61 11.46
N LEU A 162 -4.71 7.81 10.97
CA LEU A 162 -5.99 8.28 10.43
C LEU A 162 -7.13 7.85 11.34
N PHE A 163 -8.07 8.75 11.59
CA PHE A 163 -9.36 8.39 12.18
C PHE A 163 -10.32 8.01 11.06
N ALA A 164 -10.65 6.73 10.96
CA ALA A 164 -11.65 6.24 10.02
C ALA A 164 -12.48 5.12 10.64
N ASP A 165 -13.74 5.01 10.22
CA ASP A 165 -14.63 3.93 10.61
C ASP A 165 -15.46 3.42 9.42
N CYS A 166 -15.98 2.20 9.52
CA CYS A 166 -16.89 1.62 8.56
C CYS A 166 -18.24 1.38 9.25
N PHE A 167 -19.20 2.28 9.00
CA PHE A 167 -20.50 2.26 9.68
C PHE A 167 -21.44 1.22 9.08
N GLU A 168 -21.48 1.18 7.75
CA GLU A 168 -22.40 0.35 6.98
C GLU A 168 -21.69 -0.15 5.72
N PRO A 169 -22.15 -1.27 5.12
CA PRO A 169 -21.64 -1.74 3.83
C PRO A 169 -21.56 -0.62 2.78
N GLY A 170 -20.40 -0.44 2.17
CA GLY A 170 -20.11 0.58 1.16
C GLY A 170 -19.90 2.00 1.68
N VAL A 171 -19.96 2.24 3.01
CA VAL A 171 -19.86 3.57 3.60
C VAL A 171 -18.76 3.63 4.66
N VAL A 172 -17.73 4.44 4.37
CA VAL A 172 -16.65 4.76 5.32
C VAL A 172 -16.74 6.21 5.77
N GLU A 173 -16.34 6.48 7.01
CA GLU A 173 -16.18 7.82 7.53
C GLU A 173 -14.71 8.12 7.75
N TYR A 174 -14.28 9.31 7.34
CA TYR A 174 -12.97 9.87 7.57
C TYR A 174 -13.09 11.09 8.49
N GLY A 175 -12.47 11.00 9.66
CA GLY A 175 -12.51 12.04 10.69
C GLY A 175 -11.73 13.31 10.34
N GLY A 176 -11.09 13.39 9.18
CA GLY A 176 -10.47 14.59 8.63
C GLY A 176 -9.16 15.03 9.30
N MET A 177 -8.83 14.51 10.48
CA MET A 177 -7.53 14.69 11.12
C MET A 177 -6.71 13.43 11.00
N GLY A 178 -5.46 13.57 10.54
CA GLY A 178 -4.53 12.45 10.53
C GLY A 178 -3.35 12.65 9.59
N SER A 179 -2.42 11.71 9.68
CA SER A 179 -1.21 11.67 8.86
C SER A 179 -0.92 10.25 8.41
N LEU A 180 -0.45 10.13 7.17
CA LEU A 180 0.04 8.89 6.59
C LEU A 180 1.49 9.12 6.20
N PHE A 181 2.39 8.33 6.80
CA PHE A 181 3.80 8.32 6.42
C PHE A 181 4.12 6.97 5.81
N ILE A 182 4.83 6.98 4.69
CA ILE A 182 5.26 5.77 3.98
C ILE A 182 6.79 5.80 3.88
N GLY A 183 7.43 4.65 4.10
CA GLY A 183 8.88 4.52 4.01
C GLY A 183 9.34 3.08 3.80
N GLU A 184 10.53 2.95 3.22
CA GLU A 184 11.22 1.66 3.12
C GLU A 184 11.55 1.09 4.50
N LEU A 185 11.52 -0.24 4.63
CA LEU A 185 11.86 -0.92 5.89
C LEU A 185 13.34 -0.76 6.24
N ASP A 186 14.21 -0.78 5.22
CA ASP A 186 15.63 -0.50 5.35
C ASP A 186 15.88 1.00 5.12
N GLY A 187 15.71 1.80 6.17
CA GLY A 187 16.12 3.21 6.16
C GLY A 187 17.62 3.38 5.84
N PRO A 188 18.11 4.63 5.67
CA PRO A 188 19.51 4.87 5.35
C PRO A 188 20.43 4.23 6.40
N ARG A 189 21.42 3.49 5.90
CA ARG A 189 22.47 2.88 6.72
C ARG A 189 23.68 3.81 6.79
N GLY A 190 24.33 3.85 7.95
CA GLY A 190 25.64 4.49 8.10
C GLY A 190 26.70 3.77 7.26
N GLU A 191 27.87 4.38 7.08
CA GLU A 191 29.00 3.73 6.38
C GLU A 191 29.45 2.42 7.06
N ASP A 192 29.07 2.22 8.32
CA ASP A 192 29.31 1.03 9.13
C ASP A 192 28.16 0.00 9.08
N GLY A 193 27.11 0.26 8.29
CA GLY A 193 25.94 -0.62 8.14
C GLY A 193 24.91 -0.52 9.27
N SER A 194 25.12 0.37 10.25
CA SER A 194 24.17 0.60 11.35
C SER A 194 22.94 1.41 10.89
N PRO A 195 21.74 1.15 11.44
CA PRO A 195 20.55 1.93 11.10
C PRO A 195 20.68 3.36 11.61
N VAL A 196 20.53 4.35 10.71
CA VAL A 196 20.52 5.76 11.10
C VAL A 196 19.13 6.14 11.59
N ALA A 197 18.97 6.28 12.90
CA ALA A 197 17.74 6.79 13.50
C ALA A 197 17.57 8.27 13.14
N SER A 198 16.73 8.57 12.14
CA SER A 198 16.37 9.94 11.80
C SER A 198 15.22 10.40 12.68
N GLY A 199 15.56 11.06 13.80
CA GLY A 199 14.58 11.71 14.67
C GLY A 199 13.66 12.66 13.90
N ALA A 200 12.42 12.82 14.37
CA ALA A 200 11.33 13.57 13.74
C ALA A 200 11.55 15.11 13.65
N GLY A 201 12.79 15.60 13.66
CA GLY A 201 13.08 17.04 13.77
C GLY A 201 14.35 17.55 13.11
N ASP A 202 15.07 16.77 12.31
CA ASP A 202 16.26 17.30 11.62
C ASP A 202 15.96 17.66 10.16
N SER A 203 16.18 18.94 9.83
CA SER A 203 15.87 19.58 8.55
C SER A 203 17.01 19.45 7.53
N GLY A 204 18.01 18.62 7.82
CA GLY A 204 19.15 18.36 6.95
C GLY A 204 19.03 17.03 6.22
N ARG A 205 18.59 17.06 4.95
CA ARG A 205 18.82 16.01 3.94
C ARG A 205 18.34 14.60 4.33
N SER A 206 17.02 14.45 4.49
CA SER A 206 16.35 13.18 4.82
C SER A 206 16.13 12.28 3.58
N PRO A 207 16.17 10.94 3.71
CA PRO A 207 15.67 10.00 2.69
C PRO A 207 14.20 10.32 2.35
N ALA A 208 13.73 9.84 1.19
CA ALA A 208 12.48 10.25 0.55
C ALA A 208 11.22 9.91 1.39
N ARG A 209 10.98 10.72 2.43
CA ARG A 209 9.78 10.72 3.26
C ARG A 209 8.67 11.34 2.44
N HIS A 210 7.74 10.51 1.97
CA HIS A 210 6.56 10.99 1.27
C HIS A 210 5.42 11.08 2.27
N GLU A 211 5.15 12.31 2.73
CA GLU A 211 3.95 12.65 3.50
C GLU A 211 2.78 12.81 2.52
N MET A 212 1.81 11.92 2.58
CA MET A 212 0.57 12.08 1.80
C MET A 212 -0.46 12.81 2.66
N ARG A 213 -0.73 14.08 2.32
CA ARG A 213 -1.83 14.85 2.92
C ARG A 213 -3.11 14.63 2.13
N LEU A 214 -4.05 13.87 2.69
CA LEU A 214 -5.34 13.55 2.05
C LEU A 214 -6.26 14.79 1.87
N ASN A 215 -5.98 15.91 2.56
CA ASN A 215 -6.81 17.12 2.53
C ASN A 215 -6.21 18.30 1.74
N GLY A 216 -5.16 18.11 0.93
CA GLY A 216 -4.68 19.15 0.00
C GLY A 216 -4.26 20.50 0.62
N CYS A 217 -3.98 20.56 1.92
CA CYS A 217 -3.59 21.80 2.60
C CYS A 217 -2.11 21.74 3.03
N SER A 218 -1.25 22.35 2.23
CA SER A 218 0.11 22.73 2.60
C SER A 218 0.05 24.01 3.45
N ILE A 219 0.75 24.06 4.57
CA ILE A 219 1.15 25.30 5.27
C ILE A 219 2.65 25.28 5.43
#